data_AF-A0A0B7IXX8-F1
#
_entry.id   AF-A0A0B7IXX8-F1
#
_cell.length_a   1.000
_cell.length_b   1.000
_cell.length_c   1.000
_cell.angle_alpha   90.00
_cell.angle_beta   90.00
_cell.angle_gamma   90.00
#
_symmetry.space_group_name_H-M   'P 1'
#
loop_
_entity.id
_entity.type
_entity.pdbx_description
1 polymer ?
#
loop_
_entity_poly.entity_id
_entity_poly.type
_entity_poly.pdbx_seq_one_letter_code
_entity_poly.pdbx_strand_id
1 'polypeptide(L)' 'MTFIITSTTFKHNDRIPDKFTCKGQNVSPHLEWNNAPADTKSFALIMDDPDAPVEIAPPHGILDNL' A
#
# COMPACT_ATOMS: atom_id res chain seq x y z
N MET A 1 -21.19 -4.86 -13.89
CA MET A 1 -20.84 -4.92 -12.45
C MET A 1 -19.51 -4.22 -12.26
N THR A 2 -19.31 -3.54 -11.14
CA THR A 2 -18.07 -2.80 -10.86
C THR A 2 -17.06 -3.73 -10.21
N PHE A 3 -15.81 -3.73 -10.69
CA PHE A 3 -14.69 -4.44 -10.05
C PHE A 3 -14.28 -3.72 -8.76
N ILE A 4 -14.21 -4.45 -7.65
CA ILE A 4 -14.03 -3.88 -6.31
C ILE A 4 -12.93 -4.64 -5.57
N ILE A 5 -12.13 -3.93 -4.79
CA ILE A 5 -11.22 -4.50 -3.79
C ILE A 5 -11.65 -4.06 -2.39
N THR A 6 -11.63 -4.99 -1.42
CA THR A 6 -12.03 -4.75 -0.03
C THR A 6 -11.08 -5.42 0.95
N SER A 7 -11.20 -5.09 2.23
CA SER A 7 -10.46 -5.73 3.32
C SER A 7 -11.37 -5.97 4.53
N THR A 8 -11.14 -7.08 5.23
CA THR A 8 -11.72 -7.33 6.55
C THR A 8 -10.91 -6.69 7.67
N THR A 9 -9.74 -6.13 7.35
CA THR A 9 -8.80 -5.57 8.35
C THR A 9 -8.96 -4.07 8.58
N PHE A 10 -9.41 -3.32 7.57
CA PHE A 10 -9.72 -1.89 7.66
C PHE A 10 -10.68 -1.50 6.53
N LYS A 11 -11.39 -0.37 6.66
CA LYS A 11 -12.28 0.17 5.62
C LYS A 11 -11.55 1.19 4.75
N HIS A 12 -12.11 1.51 3.60
CA HIS A 12 -11.59 2.59 2.75
C HIS A 12 -11.49 3.91 3.54
N ASN A 13 -10.32 4.56 3.48
CA ASN A 13 -9.93 5.77 4.23
C ASN A 13 -9.84 5.64 5.75
N ASP A 14 -10.04 4.45 6.32
CA ASP A 14 -9.76 4.22 7.73
C ASP A 14 -8.27 3.93 7.95
N ARG A 15 -7.84 4.12 9.20
CA ARG A 15 -6.47 3.83 9.61
C ARG A 15 -6.14 2.34 9.48
N ILE A 16 -4.98 2.04 8.90
CA ILE A 16 -4.42 0.68 8.89
C ILE A 16 -3.95 0.31 10.31
N PRO A 17 -4.39 -0.84 10.88
CA PRO A 17 -3.98 -1.27 12.21
C PRO A 17 -2.46 -1.49 12.33
N ASP A 18 -1.88 -1.14 13.48
CA ASP A 18 -0.43 -1.17 13.70
C ASP A 18 0.21 -2.55 13.40
N LYS A 19 -0.54 -3.65 13.56
CA LYS A 19 -0.12 -5.02 13.17
C LYS A 19 0.46 -5.09 11.75
N PHE A 20 -0.11 -4.34 10.79
CA PHE A 20 0.25 -4.36 9.38
C PHE A 20 1.23 -3.23 8.99
N THR A 21 1.82 -2.57 9.98
CA THR A 21 2.79 -1.48 9.80
C THR A 21 4.14 -1.85 10.40
N CYS A 22 5.14 -0.98 10.22
CA CYS A 22 6.45 -1.12 10.86
C CYS A 22 6.41 -1.06 12.40
N LYS A 23 5.32 -0.57 13.01
CA LYS A 23 5.11 -0.55 14.47
C LYS A 23 4.65 -1.90 15.03
N GLY A 24 4.24 -2.83 14.16
CA GLY A 24 3.73 -4.14 14.54
C GLY A 24 4.51 -5.27 13.88
N GLN A 25 3.80 -6.22 13.32
CA GLN A 25 4.40 -7.43 12.74
C GLN A 25 4.89 -7.22 11.30
N ASN A 26 4.56 -6.08 10.70
CA ASN A 26 4.92 -5.76 9.32
C ASN A 26 4.49 -6.83 8.30
N VAL A 27 3.32 -7.42 8.52
CA VAL A 27 2.69 -8.40 7.62
C VAL A 27 1.65 -7.72 6.74
N SER A 28 1.37 -8.28 5.56
CA SER A 28 0.36 -7.72 4.65
C SER A 28 -1.06 -7.84 5.23
N PRO A 29 -1.93 -6.83 5.01
CA PRO A 29 -3.35 -6.93 5.38
C PRO A 29 -4.11 -7.90 4.49
N HIS A 30 -5.32 -8.27 4.92
CA HIS A 30 -6.25 -9.02 4.07
C HIS A 30 -6.69 -8.15 2.90
N LEU A 31 -6.80 -8.74 1.70
CA LEU A 31 -7.40 -8.11 0.53
C LEU A 31 -8.28 -9.12 -0.20
N GLU A 32 -9.41 -8.66 -0.70
CA GLU A 32 -10.37 -9.48 -1.43
C GLU A 32 -10.89 -8.72 -2.65
N TRP A 33 -10.90 -9.39 -3.80
CA TRP A 33 -11.36 -8.86 -5.07
C TRP A 33 -12.73 -9.44 -5.41
N ASN A 34 -13.64 -8.57 -5.83
CA ASN A 34 -15.00 -8.93 -6.19
C ASN A 34 -15.34 -8.40 -7.58
N ASN A 35 -16.16 -9.16 -8.32
CA ASN A 35 -16.66 -8.79 -9.66
C ASN A 35 -15.56 -8.50 -10.70
N ALA A 36 -14.52 -9.33 -10.74
CA ALA A 36 -13.54 -9.25 -11.83
C ALA A 36 -14.24 -9.52 -13.19
N PRO A 37 -13.89 -8.77 -14.26
CA PRO A 37 -14.38 -9.07 -15.60
C PRO A 37 -14.11 -10.52 -16.01
N ALA A 38 -15.01 -11.13 -16.80
CA ALA A 38 -14.92 -12.56 -17.15
C ALA A 38 -13.62 -12.92 -17.90
N ASP A 39 -13.06 -11.99 -18.67
CA ASP A 39 -11.85 -12.20 -19.45
C ASP A 39 -10.54 -11.88 -18.70
N THR A 40 -10.61 -11.53 -17.41
CA THR A 40 -9.41 -11.25 -16.60
C THR A 40 -8.46 -12.46 -16.59
N LYS A 41 -7.22 -12.24 -17.04
CA LYS A 41 -6.19 -13.29 -17.10
C LYS A 41 -5.27 -13.27 -15.88
N SER A 42 -5.09 -12.11 -15.27
CA SER A 42 -4.23 -11.91 -14.11
C SER A 42 -4.64 -10.65 -13.36
N PHE A 43 -4.15 -10.54 -12.12
CA PHE A 43 -4.25 -9.34 -11.30
C PHE A 43 -2.87 -8.82 -10.98
N ALA A 44 -2.78 -7.50 -10.78
CA ALA A 44 -1.63 -6.82 -10.19
C ALA A 44 -2.14 -5.92 -9.06
N LEU A 45 -1.32 -5.78 -8.02
CA LEU A 45 -1.60 -4.90 -6.88
C LEU A 45 -0.47 -3.88 -6.79
N ILE A 46 -0.82 -2.61 -6.79
CA ILE A 46 0.09 -1.49 -6.53
C ILE A 46 -0.35 -0.87 -5.21
N MET A 47 0.58 -0.78 -4.27
CA MET A 47 0.42 -0.05 -3.03
C MET A 47 1.39 1.12 -3.08
N ASP A 48 0.84 2.33 -3.09
CA ASP A 48 1.60 3.57 -3.23
C ASP A 48 1.25 4.50 -2.07
N ASP A 49 2.25 5.18 -1.54
CA ASP A 49 2.12 6.19 -0.49
C ASP A 49 2.50 7.56 -1.08
N PRO A 50 1.52 8.33 -1.59
CA PRO A 50 1.80 9.63 -2.21
C PRO A 50 2.28 10.68 -1.21
N ASP A 51 2.12 10.41 0.09
CA ASP A 51 2.54 11.28 1.18
C ASP A 51 3.97 10.95 1.65
N ALA A 52 4.59 9.91 1.08
CA ALA A 52 5.98 9.59 1.36
C ALA A 52 6.88 10.79 1.00
N PRO A 53 7.85 11.15 1.86
CA PRO A 53 8.77 12.23 1.55
C PRO A 53 9.50 11.93 0.24
N VAL A 54 9.37 12.82 -0.74
CA VAL A 54 10.25 12.79 -1.91
C VAL A 54 11.62 13.25 -1.43
N GLU A 55 12.59 12.34 -1.36
CA GLU A 55 13.98 12.74 -1.17
C GLU A 55 14.40 13.58 -2.38
N ILE A 56 14.33 14.90 -2.24
CA ILE A 56 15.08 15.82 -3.10
C ILE A 56 16.53 15.69 -2.65
N ALA A 57 17.19 14.60 -3.04
CA ALA A 57 18.62 14.48 -2.84
C ALA A 57 19.29 15.68 -3.55
N PRO A 58 20.04 16.54 -2.85
CA PRO A 58 20.86 17.52 -3.55
C PRO A 58 21.85 16.75 -4.44
N PRO A 59 22.19 17.27 -5.65
CA PRO A 59 22.95 16.53 -6.65
C PRO A 59 24.37 16.12 -6.20
N HIS A 60 24.82 16.54 -5.02
CA HIS A 60 26.06 16.12 -4.40
C HIS A 60 25.79 15.77 -2.95
N GLY A 61 25.76 14.47 -2.65
CA GLY A 61 25.62 13.96 -1.30
C GLY A 61 26.69 14.56 -0.38
N ILE A 62 26.23 15.28 0.63
CA ILE A 62 26.92 15.44 1.90
C ILE A 62 25.87 15.19 2.97
N LEU A 63 25.89 13.99 3.54
CA LEU A 63 25.33 13.72 4.86
C LEU A 63 26.52 13.73 5.83
N ASP A 64 26.92 14.92 6.27
CA ASP A 64 27.82 15.04 7.42
C ASP A 64 26.99 14.78 8.69
N ASN A 65 26.93 13.51 9.14
CA ASN A 65 27.08 13.08 10.55
C ASN A 65 26.95 11.56 10.74
N LEU A 66 27.77 10.78 10.03
CA LEU A 66 28.34 9.51 10.51
C LEU A 66 29.81 9.44 10.11
#